data_AF-A0A7C1TNX6-F1
#
_entry.id   AF-A0A7C1TNX6-F1
#
_cell.length_a   1.000
_cell.length_b   1.000
_cell.length_c   1.000
_cell.angle_alpha   90.00
_cell.angle_beta   90.00
_cell.angle_gamma   90.00
#
_symmetry.space_group_name_H-M   'P 1'
#
loop_
_entity.id
_entity.type
_entity.pdbx_description
1 polymer ?
#
loop_
_entity_poly.entity_id
_entity_poly.type
_entity_poly.pdbx_seq_one_letter_code
_entity_poly.pdbx_strand_id
1 'polypeptide(L)'
;KWLALQAGSSLPDTLDRVKALMDHPAFDLHNPNKVRALIGRFCAGNPLRFHAADGSGYRFLADRVLELDPLNPSIAARLVKNLSRWRRYDPARQALMKAQLERILATEGLSKDVYEIASRSLEG
;
A
#
# COMPACT_ATOMS: atom_id res chain seq x y z
N LYS A 1 -7.91 -4.50 17.37
CA LYS A 1 -9.10 -4.98 16.62
C LYS A 1 -9.82 -3.85 15.89
N TRP A 2 -9.97 -2.66 16.48
CA TRP A 2 -10.69 -1.52 15.88
C TRP A 2 -10.10 -0.97 14.56
N LEU A 3 -8.78 -0.72 14.47
CA LEU A 3 -8.15 -0.22 13.23
C LEU A 3 -8.44 -1.11 12.00
N ALA A 4 -8.36 -2.43 12.19
CA ALA A 4 -8.62 -3.41 11.13
C ALA A 4 -10.09 -3.45 10.69
N LEU A 5 -11.02 -3.17 11.62
CA LEU A 5 -12.44 -3.04 11.29
C LEU A 5 -12.66 -1.82 10.37
N GLN A 6 -12.08 -0.67 10.71
CA GLN A 6 -12.20 0.55 9.92
C GLN A 6 -11.59 0.37 8.52
N ALA A 7 -10.39 -0.21 8.43
CA ALA A 7 -9.71 -0.46 7.16
C ALA A 7 -10.47 -1.45 6.23
N GLY A 8 -11.26 -2.36 6.80
CA GLY A 8 -12.06 -3.34 6.06
C GLY A 8 -13.47 -2.87 5.69
N SER A 9 -13.84 -1.63 6.00
CA SER A 9 -15.18 -1.10 5.72
C SER A 9 -15.46 -0.97 4.22
N SER A 10 -16.66 -1.34 3.80
CA SER A 10 -17.12 -1.16 2.41
C SER A 10 -17.58 0.27 2.10
N LEU A 11 -17.58 1.20 3.06
CA LEU A 11 -18.02 2.58 2.86
C LEU A 11 -17.13 3.35 1.85
N PRO A 12 -17.68 4.33 1.10
CA PRO A 12 -16.92 5.12 0.12
C PRO A 12 -15.75 5.91 0.71
N ASP A 13 -15.92 6.42 1.93
CA ASP A 13 -14.95 7.24 2.66
C ASP A 13 -13.88 6.42 3.40
N THR A 14 -13.84 5.08 3.23
CA THR A 14 -12.92 4.21 3.97
C THR A 14 -11.46 4.61 3.81
N LEU A 15 -11.02 5.02 2.62
CA LEU A 15 -9.63 5.44 2.42
C LEU A 15 -9.32 6.70 3.23
N ASP A 16 -10.23 7.68 3.26
CA ASP A 16 -10.02 8.92 4.01
C ASP A 16 -10.05 8.67 5.52
N ARG A 17 -10.90 7.75 5.98
CA ARG A 17 -10.83 7.26 7.37
C ARG A 17 -9.51 6.57 7.67
N VAL A 18 -9.01 5.72 6.78
CA VAL A 18 -7.71 5.07 6.96
C VAL A 18 -6.60 6.10 7.08
N LYS A 19 -6.59 7.15 6.25
CA LYS A 19 -5.63 8.25 6.38
C LYS A 19 -5.77 8.98 7.71
N ALA A 20 -6.98 9.37 8.11
CA ALA A 20 -7.22 10.06 9.38
C ALA A 20 -6.81 9.21 10.60
N LEU A 21 -6.94 7.89 10.51
CA LEU A 21 -6.52 6.97 11.56
C LEU A 21 -5.00 6.86 11.71
N MET A 22 -4.24 7.31 10.72
CA MET A 22 -2.78 7.36 10.84
C MET A 22 -2.31 8.45 11.80
N ASP A 23 -3.10 9.51 11.96
CA ASP A 23 -2.82 10.59 12.91
C ASP A 23 -3.42 10.31 14.30
N HIS A 24 -4.15 9.20 14.45
CA HIS A 24 -4.78 8.85 15.71
C HIS A 24 -3.74 8.31 16.71
N PRO A 25 -3.81 8.66 18.01
CA PRO A 25 -2.90 8.13 19.06
C PRO A 25 -2.86 6.61 19.22
N ALA A 26 -3.77 5.89 18.55
CA ALA A 26 -3.85 4.44 18.58
C ALA A 26 -3.05 3.78 17.45
N PHE A 27 -2.55 4.58 16.51
CA PHE A 27 -1.69 4.18 15.41
C PHE A 27 -0.28 4.70 15.64
N ASP A 28 0.69 3.90 15.21
CA ASP A 28 2.10 4.26 15.22
C ASP A 28 2.73 3.56 14.01
N LEU A 29 3.37 4.36 13.15
CA LEU A 29 4.02 3.88 11.93
C LEU A 29 5.25 3.01 12.23
N HIS A 30 5.90 3.20 13.38
CA HIS A 30 7.04 2.39 13.81
C HIS A 30 6.63 1.01 14.32
N ASN A 31 5.34 0.83 14.66
CA ASN A 31 4.84 -0.43 15.16
C ASN A 31 4.36 -1.34 14.02
N PRO A 32 5.06 -2.44 13.70
CA PRO A 32 4.70 -3.34 12.59
C PRO A 32 3.28 -3.89 12.68
N ASN A 33 2.80 -4.13 13.89
CA ASN A 33 1.48 -4.70 14.11
C ASN A 33 0.38 -3.67 13.82
N LYS A 34 0.63 -2.38 14.10
CA LYS A 34 -0.30 -1.29 13.80
C LYS A 34 -0.35 -1.00 12.31
N VAL A 35 0.81 -0.93 11.66
CA VAL A 35 0.92 -0.81 10.20
C VAL A 35 0.16 -1.93 9.50
N ARG A 36 0.37 -3.18 9.92
CA ARG A 36 -0.35 -4.33 9.36
C ARG A 36 -1.86 -4.25 9.62
N ALA A 37 -2.27 -3.84 10.82
CA ALA A 37 -3.68 -3.78 11.20
C ALA A 37 -4.46 -2.69 10.46
N LEU A 38 -3.82 -1.60 10.04
CA LEU A 38 -4.47 -0.50 9.32
C LEU A 38 -4.16 -0.55 7.81
N ILE A 39 -2.93 -0.21 7.43
CA ILE A 39 -2.49 -0.09 6.02
C ILE A 39 -2.53 -1.45 5.33
N GLY A 40 -1.94 -2.47 5.96
CA GLY A 40 -1.93 -3.83 5.40
C GLY A 40 -3.34 -4.39 5.23
N ARG A 41 -4.23 -4.17 6.21
CA ARG A 41 -5.63 -4.60 6.14
C ARG A 41 -6.41 -3.88 5.04
N PHE A 42 -6.18 -2.59 4.83
CA PHE A 42 -6.82 -1.85 3.73
C PHE A 42 -6.38 -2.43 2.37
N CYS A 43 -5.07 -2.61 2.15
CA CYS A 43 -4.55 -3.03 0.85
C CYS A 43 -4.91 -4.48 0.50
N ALA A 44 -4.78 -5.40 1.46
CA ALA A 44 -5.02 -6.83 1.20
C ALA A 44 -6.46 -7.27 1.50
N GLY A 45 -7.14 -6.61 2.43
CA GLY A 45 -8.44 -7.02 2.96
C GLY A 45 -9.62 -6.20 2.46
N ASN A 46 -9.40 -5.17 1.64
CA ASN A 46 -10.45 -4.32 1.08
C ASN A 46 -10.25 -4.06 -0.42
N PRO A 47 -10.37 -5.09 -1.28
CA PRO A 47 -10.16 -4.94 -2.71
C PRO A 47 -11.11 -3.92 -3.35
N LEU A 48 -12.34 -3.80 -2.82
CA LEU A 48 -13.34 -2.82 -3.30
C LEU A 48 -12.83 -1.39 -3.22
N ARG A 49 -12.12 -1.03 -2.14
CA ARG A 49 -11.62 0.33 -1.92
C ARG A 49 -10.16 0.51 -2.30
N PHE A 50 -9.35 -0.54 -2.18
CA PHE A 50 -7.96 -0.50 -2.63
C PHE A 50 -7.86 -0.40 -4.16
N HIS A 51 -8.67 -1.18 -4.89
CA HIS A 51 -8.83 -1.06 -6.33
C HIS A 51 -9.95 -0.07 -6.67
N ALA A 52 -9.92 1.15 -6.12
CA ALA A 52 -10.77 2.23 -6.62
C ALA A 52 -10.34 2.62 -8.05
N ALA A 53 -11.30 3.00 -8.91
CA ALA A 53 -11.03 3.27 -10.33
C ALA A 53 -10.10 4.47 -10.56
N ASP A 54 -10.03 5.38 -9.59
CA ASP A 54 -9.16 6.57 -9.60
C ASP A 54 -7.70 6.28 -9.18
N GLY A 55 -7.38 5.04 -8.81
CA GLY A 55 -6.06 4.63 -8.35
C GLY A 55 -5.63 5.22 -6.99
N SER A 56 -6.57 5.82 -6.24
CA SER A 56 -6.29 6.44 -4.93
C SER A 56 -5.69 5.47 -3.93
N GLY A 57 -6.16 4.21 -3.91
CA GLY A 57 -5.60 3.16 -3.06
C GLY A 57 -4.16 2.78 -3.42
N TYR A 58 -3.80 2.78 -4.71
CA TYR A 58 -2.45 2.46 -5.16
C TYR A 58 -1.47 3.56 -4.80
N ARG A 59 -1.86 4.82 -5.03
CA ARG A 59 -1.06 6.00 -4.65
C ARG A 59 -0.83 6.04 -3.15
N PHE A 60 -1.88 5.83 -2.36
CA PHE A 60 -1.77 5.71 -0.91
C PHE A 60 -0.76 4.64 -0.48
N LEU A 61 -0.84 3.43 -1.06
CA LEU A 61 0.12 2.37 -0.74
C LEU A 61 1.55 2.76 -1.09
N ALA A 62 1.78 3.37 -2.26
CA ALA A 62 3.11 3.81 -2.67
C ALA A 62 3.68 4.87 -1.73
N ASP A 63 2.89 5.87 -1.35
CA ASP A 63 3.30 6.90 -0.38
C ASP A 63 3.75 6.27 0.94
N ARG A 64 2.97 5.29 1.44
CA ARG A 64 3.27 4.56 2.68
C ARG A 64 4.48 3.65 2.56
N VAL A 65 4.70 3.04 1.41
CA VAL A 65 5.91 2.24 1.16
C VAL A 65 7.14 3.12 1.25
N LEU A 66 7.14 4.27 0.57
CA LEU A 66 8.29 5.19 0.57
C LEU A 66 8.59 5.78 1.95
N GLU A 67 7.55 6.02 2.74
CA GLU A 67 7.70 6.49 4.13
C GLU A 67 8.22 5.37 5.07
N LEU A 68 7.76 4.14 4.86
CA LEU A 68 8.16 2.99 5.68
C LEU A 68 9.50 2.39 5.28
N ASP A 69 9.95 2.58 4.04
CA ASP A 69 11.17 1.97 3.53
C ASP A 69 12.41 2.30 4.38
N PRO A 70 12.71 3.57 4.71
CA PRO A 70 13.85 3.88 5.57
C PRO A 70 13.68 3.42 7.03
N LEU A 71 12.44 3.22 7.50
CA LEU A 71 12.13 2.84 8.89
C LEU A 71 12.14 1.32 9.07
N ASN A 72 11.57 0.61 8.11
CA ASN A 72 11.39 -0.83 8.13
C ASN A 72 11.20 -1.40 6.70
N PRO A 73 12.31 -1.65 5.99
CA PRO A 73 12.32 -2.23 4.64
C PRO A 73 11.47 -3.50 4.49
N SER A 74 11.48 -4.37 5.52
CA SER A 74 10.77 -5.65 5.49
C SER A 74 9.24 -5.49 5.44
N ILE A 75 8.71 -4.47 6.14
CA ILE A 75 7.27 -4.15 6.07
C ILE A 75 6.95 -3.50 4.73
N ALA A 76 7.75 -2.52 4.31
CA ALA A 76 7.57 -1.81 3.06
C ALA A 76 7.53 -2.80 1.87
N ALA A 77 8.49 -3.73 1.80
CA ALA A 77 8.54 -4.77 0.77
C ALA A 77 7.31 -5.68 0.79
N ARG A 78 6.79 -6.02 1.98
CA ARG A 78 5.56 -6.81 2.10
C ARG A 78 4.32 -6.03 1.63
N LEU A 79 4.30 -4.71 1.81
CA LEU A 79 3.24 -3.84 1.29
C LEU A 79 3.26 -3.75 -0.23
N VAL A 80 4.43 -3.61 -0.85
CA VAL A 80 4.60 -3.60 -2.33
C VAL A 80 4.01 -4.85 -2.99
N LYS A 81 4.05 -6.01 -2.33
CA LYS A 81 3.44 -7.25 -2.86
C LYS A 81 1.94 -7.13 -3.19
N ASN A 82 1.22 -6.15 -2.64
CA ASN A 82 -0.17 -5.92 -3.02
C ASN A 82 -0.31 -5.32 -4.43
N LEU A 83 0.75 -4.71 -4.97
CA LEU A 83 0.82 -4.20 -6.35
C LEU A 83 1.34 -5.25 -7.34
N SER A 84 1.95 -6.34 -6.89
CA SER A 84 2.64 -7.30 -7.78
C SER A 84 1.72 -8.06 -8.73
N ARG A 85 0.42 -8.20 -8.39
CA ARG A 85 -0.57 -8.92 -9.21
C ARG A 85 -1.30 -8.03 -10.21
N TRP A 86 -0.71 -6.90 -10.58
CA TRP A 86 -1.34 -5.89 -11.43
C TRP A 86 -1.84 -6.46 -12.77
N ARG A 87 -1.10 -7.37 -13.41
CA ARG A 87 -1.45 -8.03 -14.69
C ARG A 87 -2.80 -8.76 -14.71
N ARG A 88 -3.40 -9.06 -13.54
CA ARG A 88 -4.71 -9.74 -13.44
C ARG A 88 -5.91 -8.80 -13.54
N TYR A 89 -5.69 -7.49 -13.50
CA TYR A 89 -6.74 -6.49 -13.51
C TYR A 89 -6.99 -5.95 -14.93
N ASP A 90 -8.03 -5.13 -15.11
CA ASP A 90 -8.29 -4.46 -16.39
C ASP A 90 -7.15 -3.49 -16.78
N PRO A 91 -7.02 -3.13 -18.07
CA PRO A 91 -5.92 -2.29 -18.56
C PRO A 91 -5.76 -0.94 -17.83
N ALA A 92 -6.87 -0.31 -17.41
CA ALA A 92 -6.79 0.97 -16.70
C ALA A 92 -6.14 0.78 -15.32
N ARG A 93 -6.54 -0.25 -14.58
CA ARG A 93 -5.93 -0.59 -13.28
C ARG A 93 -4.50 -1.05 -13.41
N GLN A 94 -4.19 -1.83 -14.44
CA GLN A 94 -2.82 -2.25 -14.76
C GLN A 94 -1.90 -1.03 -14.87
N ALA A 95 -2.29 -0.05 -15.70
CA ALA A 95 -1.52 1.17 -15.90
C ALA A 95 -1.31 1.94 -14.59
N LEU A 96 -2.35 2.09 -13.78
CA LEU A 96 -2.27 2.81 -12.50
C LEU A 96 -1.36 2.10 -11.47
N MET A 97 -1.44 0.77 -11.35
CA MET A 97 -0.58 0.00 -10.44
C MET A 97 0.87 0.00 -10.93
N LYS A 98 1.09 -0.17 -12.23
CA LYS A 98 2.42 -0.14 -12.86
C LYS A 98 3.10 1.21 -12.62
N ALA A 99 2.37 2.31 -12.83
CA ALA A 99 2.88 3.66 -12.57
C ALA A 99 3.34 3.85 -11.12
N GLN A 100 2.65 3.23 -10.14
CA GLN A 100 3.10 3.29 -8.75
C GLN A 100 4.31 2.40 -8.46
N LEU A 101 4.43 1.23 -9.10
CA LEU A 101 5.65 0.40 -9.00
C LEU A 101 6.86 1.12 -9.60
N GLU A 102 6.69 1.75 -10.77
CA GLU A 102 7.73 2.56 -11.42
C GLU A 102 8.12 3.77 -10.55
N ARG A 103 7.14 4.46 -9.96
CA ARG A 103 7.38 5.55 -9.00
C ARG A 103 8.21 5.11 -7.80
N ILE A 104 7.92 3.94 -7.23
CA ILE A 104 8.70 3.39 -6.11
C ILE A 104 10.15 3.14 -6.55
N LEU A 105 10.35 2.47 -7.69
CA LEU A 105 11.68 2.16 -8.22
C LEU A 105 12.50 3.40 -8.58
N ALA A 106 11.84 4.50 -8.96
CA ALA A 106 12.50 5.76 -9.27
C ALA A 106 12.97 6.54 -8.02
N THR A 107 12.71 6.04 -6.80
CA THR A 107 13.10 6.73 -5.57
C THR A 107 14.58 6.47 -5.24
N GLU A 108 15.33 7.54 -5.03
CA GLU A 108 16.73 7.45 -4.57
C GLU A 108 16.82 6.90 -3.14
N GLY A 109 17.81 6.06 -2.87
CA GLY A 109 18.01 5.46 -1.55
C GLY A 109 17.04 4.33 -1.20
N LEU A 110 16.26 3.84 -2.18
CA LEU A 110 15.35 2.71 -1.99
C LEU A 110 16.09 1.47 -1.46
N SER A 111 15.54 0.84 -0.44
CA SER A 111 16.12 -0.38 0.12
C SER A 111 16.13 -1.52 -0.90
N LYS A 112 17.11 -2.41 -0.74
CA LYS A 112 17.22 -3.62 -1.56
C LYS A 112 15.97 -4.50 -1.48
N ASP A 113 15.36 -4.63 -0.31
CA ASP A 113 14.15 -5.43 -0.10
C ASP A 113 12.98 -4.91 -0.93
N VAL A 114 12.76 -3.59 -0.95
CA VAL A 114 11.69 -2.98 -1.72
C VAL A 114 12.00 -3.00 -3.20
N TYR A 115 13.24 -2.68 -3.59
CA TYR A 115 13.70 -2.72 -4.97
C TYR A 115 13.46 -4.11 -5.60
N GLU A 116 13.91 -5.18 -4.95
CA GLU A 116 13.77 -6.55 -5.48
C GLU A 116 12.31 -6.94 -5.70
N ILE A 117 11.40 -6.59 -4.79
CA ILE A 117 9.99 -6.91 -4.95
C ILE A 117 9.34 -6.06 -6.04
N ALA A 118 9.66 -4.76 -6.11
CA ALA A 118 9.10 -3.86 -7.10
C ALA A 118 9.60 -4.18 -8.52
N SER A 119 10.89 -4.44 -8.70
CA SER A 119 11.49 -4.76 -10.02
C SER A 119 10.95 -6.08 -10.57
N ARG A 120 10.95 -7.15 -9.76
CA ARG A 120 10.39 -8.45 -10.14
C ARG A 120 8.90 -8.36 -10.48
N SER A 121 8.16 -7.49 -9.81
CA SER A 121 6.75 -7.26 -10.11
C SER A 121 6.53 -6.68 -11.50
N LEU A 122 7.46 -5.87 -12.01
CA LEU A 122 7.39 -5.32 -13.37
C LEU A 122 7.89 -6.31 -14.43
N GLU A 123 8.89 -7.12 -14.11
CA GLU A 123 9.48 -8.10 -15.04
C GLU A 123 8.52 -9.23 -15.44
N GLY A 124 7.76 -9.79 -14.50
CA GLY A 124 7.03 -11.07 -14.71
C GLY A 124 5.55 -10.96 -15.03
#